data_AF-A0A0B7NPI8-F1
#
_entry.id   AF-A0A0B7NPI8-F1
#
_cell.length_a   1.000
_cell.length_b   1.000
_cell.length_c   1.000
_cell.angle_alpha   90.00
_cell.angle_beta   90.00
_cell.angle_gamma   90.00
#
_symmetry.space_group_name_H-M   'P 1'
#
loop_
_entity.id
_entity.type
_entity.pdbx_description
1 polymer ?
#
loop_
_entity_poly.entity_id
_entity_poly.type
_entity_poly.pdbx_seq_one_letter_code
_entity_poly.pdbx_strand_id
1 'polypeptide(L)'
;MGEALFWCKIKTPWPVSPRDMAATSLREISDNECYVVMTSVEDESIPVVSRCVRATLMISGWKITKTDTGIHVTYITQVDLAGSIPTAFLKNVQQQVPLCAGSVVRYVKEFGFAPTAIECTAEFRSEAFDHAKREYICNLDGSGECKWMTSTKMYPNGITISIAGSNGNAKQDIQDDEKGQIITISEIQGPITIKINKA
;
A
#
# COMPACT_ATOMS: atom_id res chain seq x y z
N MET A 1 -8.18 11.69 -5.91
CA MET A 1 -9.01 10.67 -5.25
C MET A 1 -8.53 9.32 -5.78
N GLY A 2 -7.93 8.49 -4.93
CA GLY A 2 -7.38 7.20 -5.34
C GLY A 2 -8.20 6.09 -4.71
N GLU A 3 -8.98 5.38 -5.51
CA GLU A 3 -9.64 4.15 -5.11
C GLU A 3 -8.75 2.94 -5.46
N ALA A 4 -8.73 1.93 -4.60
CA ALA A 4 -8.01 0.69 -4.88
C ALA A 4 -8.73 -0.51 -4.26
N LEU A 5 -8.94 -1.54 -5.08
CA LEU A 5 -9.33 -2.87 -4.63
C LEU A 5 -8.11 -3.62 -4.08
N PHE A 6 -8.26 -4.30 -2.96
CA PHE A 6 -7.19 -5.09 -2.35
C PHE A 6 -7.70 -6.39 -1.74
N TRP A 7 -6.80 -7.37 -1.73
CA TRP A 7 -6.95 -8.60 -0.96
C TRP A 7 -5.92 -8.63 0.16
N CYS A 8 -6.34 -8.99 1.37
CA CYS A 8 -5.41 -9.21 2.46
C CYS A 8 -5.69 -10.54 3.15
N LYS A 9 -4.63 -11.17 3.68
CA LYS A 9 -4.69 -12.42 4.42
C LYS A 9 -4.16 -12.22 5.83
N ILE A 10 -4.99 -12.57 6.81
CA ILE A 10 -4.66 -12.56 8.22
C ILE A 10 -4.23 -13.96 8.63
N LYS A 11 -2.98 -14.08 9.06
CA LYS A 11 -2.47 -15.30 9.69
C LYS A 11 -3.05 -15.43 11.09
N THR A 12 -3.52 -16.62 11.41
CA THR A 12 -4.08 -16.97 12.73
C THR A 12 -3.33 -18.14 13.33
N PRO A 13 -3.24 -18.24 14.66
CA PRO A 13 -2.64 -19.38 15.33
C PRO A 13 -3.50 -20.63 15.14
N TRP A 14 -2.88 -21.80 15.10
CA TRP A 14 -3.58 -23.08 15.15
C TRP A 14 -4.35 -23.19 16.49
N PRO A 15 -5.59 -23.72 16.53
CA PRO A 15 -6.33 -24.39 15.46
C PRO A 15 -7.26 -23.46 14.65
N VAL A 16 -7.12 -22.13 14.76
CA VAL A 16 -8.05 -21.21 14.09
C VAL A 16 -7.64 -21.03 12.62
N SER A 17 -8.59 -21.22 11.69
CA SER A 17 -8.34 -21.05 10.26
C SER A 17 -7.93 -19.62 9.90
N PRO A 18 -7.05 -19.40 8.91
CA PRO A 18 -6.69 -18.06 8.46
C PRO A 18 -7.92 -17.28 7.97
N ARG A 19 -7.86 -15.95 8.08
CA ARG A 19 -8.89 -15.06 7.52
C ARG A 19 -8.38 -14.38 6.28
N ASP A 20 -9.28 -14.09 5.35
CA ASP A 20 -8.99 -13.18 4.24
C ASP A 20 -10.07 -12.10 4.14
N MET A 21 -9.77 -11.02 3.42
CA MET A 21 -10.71 -9.95 3.10
C MET A 21 -10.52 -9.57 1.64
N ALA A 22 -11.63 -9.43 0.93
CA ALA A 22 -11.73 -8.59 -0.26
C ALA A 22 -12.27 -7.24 0.20
N ALA A 23 -11.58 -6.15 -0.14
CA ALA A 23 -11.91 -4.83 0.34
C ALA A 23 -11.51 -3.74 -0.66
N THR A 24 -12.19 -2.60 -0.60
CA THR A 24 -11.79 -1.39 -1.32
C THR A 24 -11.24 -0.38 -0.33
N SER A 25 -10.42 0.54 -0.85
CA SER A 25 -9.90 1.67 -0.12
C SER A 25 -10.12 2.96 -0.89
N LEU A 26 -10.43 4.04 -0.18
CA LEU A 26 -10.50 5.38 -0.71
C LEU A 26 -9.50 6.27 0.02
N ARG A 27 -8.75 7.07 -0.75
CA ARG A 27 -7.77 8.02 -0.23
C ARG A 27 -8.10 9.46 -0.62
N GLU A 28 -8.10 10.33 0.38
CA GLU A 28 -8.16 11.78 0.23
C GLU A 28 -6.95 12.40 0.90
N ILE A 29 -6.24 13.25 0.17
CA ILE A 29 -5.00 13.88 0.64
C ILE A 29 -5.13 15.38 0.38
N SER A 30 -4.79 16.16 1.40
CA SER A 30 -4.66 17.61 1.37
C SER A 30 -3.36 18.02 2.07
N ASP A 31 -3.02 19.30 2.04
CA ASP A 31 -1.77 19.81 2.63
C ASP A 31 -1.64 19.53 4.14
N ASN A 32 -2.76 19.46 4.86
CA ASN A 32 -2.78 19.33 6.32
C ASN A 32 -3.44 18.04 6.82
N GLU A 33 -4.20 17.34 5.98
CA GLU A 33 -4.92 16.13 6.37
C GLU A 33 -4.87 15.06 5.28
N CYS A 34 -4.73 13.81 5.70
CA CYS A 34 -4.84 12.62 4.86
C CYS A 34 -5.81 11.64 5.50
N TYR A 35 -6.72 11.12 4.68
CA TYR A 35 -7.71 10.11 5.04
C TYR A 35 -7.50 8.87 4.16
N VAL A 36 -7.47 7.71 4.79
CA VAL A 36 -7.53 6.41 4.11
C VAL A 36 -8.65 5.61 4.77
N VAL A 37 -9.72 5.36 4.03
CA VAL A 37 -10.88 4.60 4.52
C VAL A 37 -11.00 3.31 3.73
N MET A 38 -11.30 2.21 4.40
CA MET A 38 -11.37 0.87 3.85
C MET A 38 -12.62 0.15 4.34
N THR A 39 -13.23 -0.64 3.48
CA THR A 39 -14.37 -1.52 3.80
C THR A 39 -14.35 -2.76 2.92
N SER A 40 -14.91 -3.86 3.41
CA SER A 40 -15.09 -5.07 2.60
C SER A 40 -16.07 -4.84 1.46
N VAL A 41 -15.80 -5.52 0.34
CA VAL A 41 -16.65 -5.54 -0.86
C VAL A 41 -16.75 -6.97 -1.40
N GLU A 42 -17.76 -7.21 -2.23
CA GLU A 42 -17.83 -8.41 -3.06
C GLU A 42 -17.30 -8.06 -4.46
N ASP A 43 -16.31 -8.81 -4.94
CA ASP A 43 -15.70 -8.57 -6.25
C ASP A 43 -15.24 -9.91 -6.86
N GLU A 44 -15.61 -10.15 -8.12
CA GLU A 44 -15.32 -11.41 -8.82
C GLU A 44 -13.82 -11.65 -9.03
N SER A 45 -13.01 -10.59 -9.07
CA SER A 45 -11.55 -10.68 -9.19
C SER A 45 -10.88 -11.19 -7.90
N ILE A 46 -11.59 -11.16 -6.77
CA ILE A 46 -11.11 -11.64 -5.46
C ILE A 46 -12.06 -12.72 -4.91
N PRO A 47 -12.07 -13.92 -5.53
CA PRO A 47 -12.94 -15.00 -5.11
C PRO A 47 -12.58 -15.52 -3.71
N VAL A 48 -13.50 -16.29 -3.11
CA VAL A 48 -13.26 -16.95 -1.82
C VAL A 48 -12.12 -17.96 -1.94
N VAL A 49 -11.16 -17.88 -1.00
CA VAL A 49 -10.00 -18.77 -0.98
C VAL A 49 -10.27 -19.99 -0.11
N SER A 50 -10.05 -21.19 -0.66
CA SER A 50 -10.18 -22.44 0.09
C SER A 50 -9.32 -22.44 1.36
N ARG A 51 -9.86 -22.99 2.46
CA ARG A 51 -9.24 -23.04 3.80
C ARG A 51 -9.01 -21.67 4.46
N CYS A 52 -9.56 -20.59 3.91
CA CYS A 52 -9.67 -19.29 4.58
C CYS A 52 -11.13 -19.00 4.93
N VAL A 53 -11.35 -18.34 6.06
CA VAL A 53 -12.66 -17.78 6.42
C VAL A 53 -12.69 -16.33 5.96
N ARG A 54 -13.68 -15.95 5.14
CA ARG A 54 -13.85 -14.55 4.70
C ARG A 54 -14.31 -13.70 5.88
N ALA A 55 -13.46 -12.76 6.30
CA ALA A 55 -13.80 -11.75 7.30
C ALA A 55 -14.46 -10.54 6.62
N THR A 56 -15.30 -9.84 7.37
CA THR A 56 -15.95 -8.60 6.93
C THR A 56 -15.30 -7.42 7.64
N LEU A 57 -14.56 -6.61 6.90
CA LEU A 57 -14.06 -5.31 7.34
C LEU A 57 -15.22 -4.30 7.27
N MET A 58 -15.87 -4.03 8.39
CA MET A 58 -16.98 -3.08 8.43
C MET A 58 -16.48 -1.65 8.19
N ILE A 59 -15.36 -1.31 8.82
CA ILE A 59 -14.64 -0.06 8.57
C ILE A 59 -13.19 -0.22 9.04
N SER A 60 -12.26 0.36 8.31
CA SER A 60 -10.92 0.67 8.81
C SER A 60 -10.52 2.03 8.25
N GLY A 61 -9.99 2.90 9.11
CA GLY A 61 -9.77 4.29 8.80
C GLY A 61 -8.48 4.82 9.41
N TRP A 62 -7.70 5.50 8.61
CA TRP A 62 -6.58 6.32 9.05
C TRP A 62 -6.92 7.79 8.80
N LYS A 63 -6.85 8.61 9.84
CA LYS A 63 -6.78 10.07 9.73
C LYS A 63 -5.40 10.51 10.18
N ILE A 64 -4.68 11.20 9.32
CA ILE A 64 -3.38 11.77 9.60
C ILE A 64 -3.53 13.29 9.47
N THR A 65 -3.30 14.02 10.55
CA THR A 65 -3.39 15.49 10.56
C THR A 65 -2.03 16.07 10.92
N LYS A 66 -1.59 17.07 10.17
CA LYS A 66 -0.39 17.85 10.48
C LYS A 66 -0.60 18.64 11.76
N THR A 67 0.42 18.68 12.60
CA THR A 67 0.49 19.52 13.80
C THR A 67 1.73 20.40 13.74
N ASP A 68 1.82 21.41 14.61
CA ASP A 68 2.97 22.32 14.65
C ASP A 68 4.30 21.59 14.86
N THR A 69 4.28 20.45 15.55
CA THR A 69 5.47 19.68 15.92
C THR A 69 5.54 18.31 15.24
N GLY A 70 4.65 17.99 14.30
CA GLY A 70 4.64 16.67 13.66
C GLY A 70 3.29 16.28 13.06
N ILE A 71 2.82 15.07 13.38
CA ILE A 71 1.55 14.53 12.91
C ILE A 71 0.77 13.89 14.06
N HIS A 72 -0.55 14.01 14.00
CA HIS A 72 -1.50 13.24 14.80
C HIS A 72 -2.04 12.10 13.92
N VAL A 73 -2.04 10.88 14.45
CA VAL A 73 -2.58 9.70 13.76
C VAL A 73 -3.76 9.14 14.54
N THR A 74 -4.94 9.13 13.93
CA THR A 74 -6.11 8.42 14.43
C THR A 74 -6.31 7.17 13.58
N TYR A 75 -6.37 6.01 14.24
CA TYR A 75 -6.66 4.73 13.60
C TYR A 75 -7.92 4.12 14.21
N ILE A 76 -8.89 3.79 13.36
CA ILE A 76 -10.16 3.15 13.74
C ILE A 76 -10.29 1.89 12.92
N THR A 77 -10.77 0.82 13.52
CA THR A 77 -11.10 -0.39 12.77
C THR A 77 -12.14 -1.23 13.49
N GLN A 78 -13.04 -1.79 12.71
CA GLN A 78 -14.08 -2.71 13.13
C GLN A 78 -14.16 -3.84 12.12
N VAL A 79 -13.93 -5.04 12.59
CA VAL A 79 -13.88 -6.25 11.77
C VAL A 79 -14.72 -7.33 12.41
N ASP A 80 -15.56 -7.98 11.61
CA ASP A 80 -16.10 -9.29 11.92
C ASP A 80 -15.17 -10.35 11.31
N LEU A 81 -14.47 -11.09 12.16
CA LEU A 81 -13.55 -12.14 11.72
C LEU A 81 -14.26 -13.43 11.29
N ALA A 82 -15.58 -13.51 11.48
CA ALA A 82 -16.48 -14.60 11.12
C ALA A 82 -16.10 -15.99 11.68
N GLY A 83 -17.09 -16.88 11.66
CA GLY A 83 -16.95 -18.27 12.11
C GLY A 83 -16.61 -18.41 13.59
N SER A 84 -16.16 -19.59 13.98
CA SER A 84 -15.85 -19.91 15.38
C SER A 84 -14.47 -19.40 15.77
N ILE A 85 -14.44 -18.51 16.76
CA ILE A 85 -13.20 -17.89 17.26
C ILE A 85 -13.13 -18.02 18.77
N PRO A 86 -12.05 -18.60 19.33
CA PRO A 86 -11.85 -18.60 20.77
C PRO A 86 -11.81 -17.17 21.33
N THR A 87 -12.54 -16.91 22.41
CA THR A 87 -12.59 -15.59 23.06
C THR A 87 -11.20 -15.04 23.43
N ALA A 88 -10.28 -15.92 23.82
CA ALA A 88 -8.90 -15.53 24.11
C ALA A 88 -8.18 -14.97 22.86
N PHE A 89 -8.44 -15.53 21.67
CA PHE A 89 -7.88 -15.00 20.42
C PHE A 89 -8.50 -13.63 20.08
N LEU A 90 -9.82 -13.47 20.23
CA LEU A 90 -10.49 -12.17 20.02
C LEU A 90 -9.90 -11.07 20.90
N LYS A 91 -9.67 -11.34 22.20
CA LYS A 91 -9.04 -10.39 23.12
C LYS A 91 -7.63 -9.98 22.66
N ASN A 92 -6.82 -10.95 22.20
CA ASN A 92 -5.49 -10.66 21.68
C ASN A 92 -5.56 -9.77 20.44
N VAL A 93 -6.45 -10.06 19.49
CA VAL A 93 -6.66 -9.22 18.30
C VAL A 93 -7.04 -7.79 18.71
N GLN A 94 -8.01 -7.64 19.60
CA GLN A 94 -8.45 -6.33 20.10
C GLN A 94 -7.32 -5.53 20.75
N GLN A 95 -6.36 -6.18 21.41
CA GLN A 95 -5.20 -5.52 22.01
C GLN A 95 -4.11 -5.18 20.98
N GLN A 96 -3.92 -6.01 19.96
CA GLN A 96 -2.84 -5.85 18.98
C GLN A 96 -3.19 -4.86 17.87
N VAL A 97 -4.45 -4.84 17.44
CA VAL A 97 -4.90 -4.01 16.32
C VAL A 97 -4.62 -2.51 16.53
N PRO A 98 -4.87 -1.90 17.71
CA PRO A 98 -4.49 -0.51 17.96
C PRO A 98 -2.97 -0.24 17.85
N LEU A 99 -2.14 -1.24 18.14
CA LEU A 99 -0.68 -1.12 18.07
C LEU A 99 -0.16 -1.05 16.62
N CYS A 100 -0.99 -1.37 15.61
CA CYS A 100 -0.64 -1.22 14.20
C CYS A 100 -0.20 0.22 13.88
N ALA A 101 -0.88 1.22 14.43
CA ALA A 101 -0.49 2.63 14.22
C ALA A 101 0.92 2.92 14.74
N GLY A 102 1.24 2.45 15.94
CA GLY A 102 2.59 2.57 16.50
C GLY A 102 3.64 1.84 15.68
N SER A 103 3.32 0.65 15.16
CA SER A 103 4.21 -0.13 14.30
C SER A 103 4.49 0.56 12.97
N VAL A 104 3.46 1.14 12.32
CA VAL A 104 3.62 1.92 11.09
C VAL A 104 4.51 3.14 11.34
N VAL A 105 4.27 3.89 12.42
CA VAL A 105 5.11 5.05 12.78
C VAL A 105 6.56 4.63 13.01
N ARG A 106 6.79 3.50 13.71
CA ARG A 106 8.14 2.97 13.93
C ARG A 106 8.82 2.61 12.61
N TYR A 107 8.11 1.87 11.75
CA TYR A 107 8.61 1.46 10.43
C TYR A 107 9.02 2.68 9.59
N VAL A 108 8.17 3.71 9.50
CA VAL A 108 8.49 4.92 8.72
C VAL A 108 9.65 5.71 9.34
N LYS A 109 9.76 5.75 10.68
CA LYS A 109 10.90 6.40 11.33
C LYS A 109 12.22 5.67 11.05
N GLU A 110 12.19 4.35 11.04
CA GLU A 110 13.36 3.48 10.88
C GLU A 110 13.79 3.35 9.41
N PHE A 111 12.85 3.07 8.52
CA PHE A 111 13.12 2.73 7.12
C PHE A 111 12.61 3.77 6.12
N GLY A 112 11.78 4.73 6.54
CA GLY A 112 11.03 5.58 5.63
C GLY A 112 9.87 4.84 4.95
N PHE A 113 9.35 5.41 3.86
CA PHE A 113 8.25 4.82 3.09
C PHE A 113 8.76 4.09 1.83
N ALA A 114 8.01 3.07 1.39
CA ALA A 114 8.24 2.41 0.10
C ALA A 114 7.87 3.34 -1.06
N PRO A 115 8.38 3.12 -2.29
CA PRO A 115 7.98 3.94 -3.44
C PRO A 115 6.47 4.07 -3.53
N THR A 116 5.97 5.30 -3.65
CA THR A 116 4.54 5.60 -3.62
C THR A 116 4.19 6.37 -4.89
N ALA A 117 3.22 5.87 -5.66
CA ALA A 117 2.70 6.59 -6.81
C ALA A 117 1.97 7.87 -6.35
N ILE A 118 2.41 9.02 -6.85
CA ILE A 118 1.84 10.33 -6.51
C ILE A 118 0.93 10.87 -7.61
N GLU A 119 1.22 10.53 -8.87
CA GLU A 119 0.42 10.88 -10.04
C GLU A 119 0.50 9.73 -11.04
N CYS A 120 -0.63 9.34 -11.65
CA CYS A 120 -0.65 8.32 -12.70
C CYS A 120 -1.80 8.58 -13.66
N THR A 121 -1.48 8.82 -14.92
CA THR A 121 -2.46 8.94 -16.01
C THR A 121 -2.51 7.70 -16.90
N ALA A 122 -1.44 6.89 -16.89
CA ALA A 122 -1.47 5.56 -17.47
C ALA A 122 -2.38 4.62 -16.66
N GLU A 123 -2.78 3.50 -17.25
CA GLU A 123 -3.67 2.54 -16.60
C GLU A 123 -2.88 1.73 -15.56
N PHE A 124 -3.16 1.96 -14.27
CA PHE A 124 -2.48 1.28 -13.17
C PHE A 124 -3.04 -0.14 -12.99
N ARG A 125 -2.22 -1.17 -13.20
CA ARG A 125 -2.66 -2.58 -13.09
C ARG A 125 -2.39 -3.19 -11.73
N SER A 126 -1.16 -3.03 -11.23
CA SER A 126 -0.75 -3.60 -9.94
C SER A 126 0.56 -3.01 -9.45
N GLU A 127 0.80 -3.17 -8.16
CA GLU A 127 2.08 -2.91 -7.51
C GLU A 127 2.43 -4.00 -6.50
N ALA A 128 3.72 -4.19 -6.26
CA ALA A 128 4.26 -5.07 -5.23
C ALA A 128 5.55 -4.48 -4.66
N PHE A 129 5.77 -4.64 -3.36
CA PHE A 129 6.99 -4.21 -2.69
C PHE A 129 7.55 -5.32 -1.80
N ASP A 130 8.82 -5.67 -2.04
CA ASP A 130 9.62 -6.56 -1.19
C ASP A 130 10.58 -5.72 -0.36
N HIS A 131 10.28 -5.56 0.94
CA HIS A 131 11.10 -4.77 1.86
C HIS A 131 12.53 -5.31 2.01
N ALA A 132 12.70 -6.64 2.08
CA ALA A 132 14.00 -7.24 2.31
C ALA A 132 14.95 -6.97 1.13
N LYS A 133 14.41 -7.00 -0.09
CA LYS A 133 15.15 -6.65 -1.30
C LYS A 133 15.19 -5.15 -1.58
N ARG A 134 14.26 -4.40 -0.99
CA ARG A 134 13.93 -3.00 -1.34
C ARG A 134 13.57 -2.87 -2.82
N GLU A 135 12.83 -3.86 -3.32
CA GLU A 135 12.39 -3.95 -4.70
C GLU A 135 10.91 -3.57 -4.78
N TYR A 136 10.60 -2.58 -5.60
CA TYR A 136 9.25 -2.22 -5.97
C TYR A 136 9.00 -2.58 -7.43
N ILE A 137 7.86 -3.19 -7.72
CA ILE A 137 7.43 -3.56 -9.06
C ILE A 137 6.05 -2.94 -9.30
N CYS A 138 5.88 -2.26 -10.42
CA CYS A 138 4.59 -1.74 -10.85
C CYS A 138 4.31 -2.15 -12.29
N ASN A 139 3.11 -2.67 -12.54
CA ASN A 139 2.65 -2.99 -13.88
C ASN A 139 1.64 -1.93 -14.32
N LEU A 140 1.88 -1.36 -15.48
CA LEU A 140 1.07 -0.32 -16.10
C LEU A 140 0.66 -0.75 -17.50
N ASP A 141 -0.45 -0.20 -17.97
CA ASP A 141 -0.99 -0.44 -19.29
C ASP A 141 -1.49 0.88 -19.92
N GLY A 142 -2.02 0.83 -21.14
CA GLY A 142 -2.57 2.00 -21.83
C GLY A 142 -1.50 3.06 -22.16
N SER A 143 -1.88 4.34 -22.17
CA SER A 143 -0.97 5.44 -22.46
C SER A 143 -1.00 6.52 -21.39
N GLY A 144 0.14 7.18 -21.14
CA GLY A 144 0.21 8.28 -20.18
C GLY A 144 1.59 8.42 -19.52
N GLU A 145 1.55 8.83 -18.26
CA GLU A 145 2.70 9.06 -17.39
C GLU A 145 2.39 8.52 -16.00
N CYS A 146 3.43 8.14 -15.26
CA CYS A 146 3.32 7.86 -13.84
C CYS A 146 4.52 8.42 -13.08
N LYS A 147 4.25 8.93 -11.88
CA LYS A 147 5.23 9.51 -10.97
C LYS A 147 5.24 8.78 -9.64
N TRP A 148 6.44 8.56 -9.12
CA TRP A 148 6.65 7.99 -7.79
C TRP A 148 7.51 8.90 -6.94
N MET A 149 7.20 8.96 -5.65
CA MET A 149 8.11 9.49 -4.65
C MET A 149 8.78 8.32 -3.91
N THR A 150 10.09 8.43 -3.71
CA THR A 150 10.88 7.50 -2.87
C THR A 150 11.30 8.18 -1.56
N SER A 151 11.91 7.43 -0.66
CA SER A 151 12.41 7.92 0.62
C SER A 151 13.93 7.74 0.68
N THR A 152 14.67 8.78 1.06
CA THR A 152 16.12 8.69 1.31
C THR A 152 16.46 7.70 2.41
N LYS A 153 15.58 7.48 3.40
CA LYS A 153 15.78 6.42 4.40
C LYS A 153 15.63 5.01 3.83
N MET A 154 14.73 4.84 2.85
CA MET A 154 14.51 3.55 2.20
C MET A 154 15.65 3.27 1.21
N TYR A 155 16.11 4.30 0.52
CA TYR A 155 17.13 4.23 -0.52
C TYR A 155 18.27 5.23 -0.22
N PRO A 156 19.08 4.97 0.82
CA PRO A 156 20.12 5.92 1.27
C PRO A 156 21.23 6.14 0.24
N ASN A 157 21.41 5.20 -0.68
CA ASN A 157 22.40 5.27 -1.75
C ASN A 157 21.76 5.56 -3.11
N GLY A 158 20.49 5.98 -3.12
CA GLY A 158 19.69 6.17 -4.34
C GLY A 158 19.09 4.88 -4.88
N ILE A 159 18.53 4.98 -6.09
CA ILE A 159 17.76 3.94 -6.76
C ILE A 159 18.33 3.58 -8.13
N THR A 160 17.94 2.40 -8.62
CA THR A 160 18.05 2.02 -10.03
C THR A 160 16.66 1.68 -10.56
N ILE A 161 16.36 2.15 -11.77
CA ILE A 161 15.09 1.90 -12.46
C ILE A 161 15.32 0.94 -13.62
N SER A 162 14.41 -0.02 -13.80
CA SER A 162 14.35 -0.86 -14.99
C SER A 162 12.95 -0.83 -15.57
N ILE A 163 12.85 -0.60 -16.88
CA ILE A 163 11.59 -0.57 -17.63
C ILE A 163 11.59 -1.77 -18.57
N ALA A 164 10.59 -2.63 -18.46
CA ALA A 164 10.36 -3.75 -19.36
C ALA A 164 8.99 -3.61 -20.02
N GLY A 165 8.88 -3.93 -21.31
CA GLY A 165 7.68 -3.58 -22.07
C GLY A 165 7.68 -2.09 -22.47
N SER A 166 6.86 -1.75 -23.46
CA SER A 166 7.01 -0.62 -24.41
C SER A 166 8.00 -0.92 -25.52
N ASN A 167 7.66 -0.52 -26.75
CA ASN A 167 8.56 -0.53 -27.90
C ASN A 167 9.71 0.50 -27.77
N GLY A 168 10.21 0.75 -26.56
CA GLY A 168 11.34 1.63 -26.26
C GLY A 168 11.01 3.11 -26.10
N ASN A 169 9.72 3.49 -26.03
CA ASN A 169 9.33 4.91 -26.02
C ASN A 169 9.27 5.55 -24.62
N ALA A 170 9.14 4.75 -23.55
CA ALA A 170 9.03 5.29 -22.21
C ALA A 170 10.33 5.99 -21.79
N LYS A 171 10.21 7.21 -21.27
CA LYS A 171 11.35 8.01 -20.81
C LYS A 171 11.34 8.09 -19.29
N GLN A 172 12.52 8.01 -18.69
CA GLN A 172 12.70 8.19 -17.26
C GLN A 172 13.34 9.55 -16.96
N ASP A 173 12.84 10.20 -15.92
CA ASP A 173 13.44 11.38 -15.30
C ASP A 173 13.47 11.17 -13.78
N ILE A 174 14.58 11.55 -13.14
CA ILE A 174 14.77 11.42 -11.69
C ILE A 174 15.21 12.78 -11.15
N GLN A 175 14.42 13.33 -10.24
CA GLN A 175 14.68 14.60 -9.59
C GLN A 175 14.89 14.35 -8.10
N ASP A 176 15.96 14.91 -7.53
CA ASP A 176 16.18 14.83 -6.08
C ASP A 176 15.24 15.79 -5.35
N ASP A 177 14.68 15.32 -4.23
CA ASP A 177 13.84 16.07 -3.31
C ASP A 177 14.44 15.99 -1.90
N GLU A 178 14.12 16.94 -1.02
CA GLU A 178 14.64 16.94 0.36
C GLU A 178 14.40 15.61 1.10
N LYS A 179 13.32 14.90 0.77
CA LYS A 179 12.91 13.66 1.45
C LYS A 179 13.17 12.40 0.63
N GLY A 180 13.62 12.50 -0.61
CA GLY A 180 13.68 11.36 -1.52
C GLY A 180 14.04 11.71 -2.95
N GLN A 181 13.51 10.93 -3.87
CA GLN A 181 13.62 11.20 -5.31
C GLN A 181 12.23 11.11 -5.92
N ILE A 182 11.91 12.03 -6.82
CA ILE A 182 10.73 11.99 -7.67
C ILE A 182 11.14 11.32 -8.98
N ILE A 183 10.51 10.19 -9.25
CA ILE A 183 10.68 9.42 -10.47
C ILE A 183 9.51 9.76 -11.38
N THR A 184 9.78 10.18 -12.61
CA THR A 184 8.76 10.36 -13.65
C THR A 184 9.04 9.38 -14.79
N ILE A 185 8.06 8.54 -15.11
CA ILE A 185 8.08 7.71 -16.32
C ILE A 185 7.02 8.24 -17.28
N SER A 186 7.46 8.93 -18.33
CA SER A 186 6.60 9.55 -19.34
C SER A 186 6.55 8.73 -20.62
N GLU A 187 5.64 9.09 -21.54
CA GLU A 187 5.47 8.42 -22.84
C GLU A 187 5.20 6.91 -22.71
N ILE A 188 4.49 6.52 -21.65
CA ILE A 188 4.08 5.14 -21.42
C ILE A 188 3.18 4.69 -22.56
N GLN A 189 3.51 3.53 -23.12
CA GLN A 189 2.69 2.77 -24.05
C GLN A 189 2.75 1.31 -23.62
N GLY A 190 1.72 0.91 -22.86
CA GLY A 190 1.57 -0.38 -22.23
C GLY A 190 1.40 -1.56 -23.19
N PRO A 191 1.57 -2.79 -22.69
CA PRO A 191 1.86 -3.13 -21.29
C PRO A 191 3.34 -2.89 -20.94
N ILE A 192 3.58 -2.33 -19.75
CA ILE A 192 4.94 -2.13 -19.19
C ILE A 192 5.04 -2.56 -17.73
N THR A 193 6.25 -2.92 -17.33
CA THR A 193 6.65 -3.22 -15.95
C THR A 193 7.79 -2.29 -15.56
N ILE A 194 7.57 -1.49 -14.51
CA ILE A 194 8.56 -0.64 -13.86
C ILE A 194 9.11 -1.37 -12.64
N LYS A 195 10.43 -1.43 -12.51
CA LYS A 195 11.11 -1.90 -11.31
C LYS A 195 11.96 -0.79 -10.72
N ILE A 196 11.78 -0.51 -9.42
CA ILE A 196 12.62 0.41 -8.65
C ILE A 196 13.37 -0.41 -7.60
N ASN A 197 14.69 -0.38 -7.67
CA ASN A 197 15.59 -1.09 -6.77
C ASN A 197 16.51 -0.12 -6.06
N LYS A 198 17.14 -0.56 -4.97
CA LYS A 198 18.31 0.14 -4.41
C LYS A 198 19.46 0.15 -5.43
N ALA A 199 20.20 1.25 -5.48
CA ALA A 199 21.46 1.33 -6.23
C ALA A 199 22.54 0.39 -5.65
#